data_AF-A0A2N2Y976-F1
#
_entry.id   AF-A0A2N2Y976-F1
#
_cell.length_a   1.000
_cell.length_b   1.000
_cell.length_c   1.000
_cell.angle_alpha   90.00
_cell.angle_beta   90.00
_cell.angle_gamma   90.00
#
_symmetry.space_group_name_H-M   'P 1'
#
loop_
_entity.id
_entity.type
_entity.pdbx_description
1 polymer ?
#
loop_
_entity_poly.entity_id
_entity_poly.type
_entity_poly.pdbx_seq_one_letter_code
_entity_poly.pdbx_strand_id
1 'polypeptide(L)'
;PNQTQVSDVSGTAIDNNDPTIVELCQDAQIAIVKTGVFDGEGDCAAVGDSIIYTFSVSNQGNVLLSNIDLSDPLFESPNPIVPINYISGDTNNDGVLDIAEVWIYSSTYTITQEDIDAGEVVNQAFVEATDPDGVPVSDVSGTSIENDIATIVDLCQEMGISLEKVGVFDDNNGNGSAQVGETITYAFTVYNTGSVTLYNITIEDPLVSVQGGPIASLAPGESDNTTFTAVYVVTQENLDAGLVINQATVRGEDIDGNVINDLSDDPNDSTNIDSNANGNPDDPTIVILPQVAGAIFEIFNGITPNNDGLNDFFRIDGIENYPNNNVQIFNRWGVLVFERDSYNNDGNAFRGVSEGRTTVKKNDELPTGTYFYILRFTGNENPGKSSYSGYLYLNR
;
A
#
# COMPACT_ATOMS: atom_id res chain seq x y z
N PRO A 1 -50.85 103.44 11.06
CA PRO A 1 -50.31 102.07 11.20
C PRO A 1 -49.52 101.94 12.52
N ASN A 2 -49.92 101.01 13.39
CA ASN A 2 -49.11 100.65 14.56
C ASN A 2 -47.82 100.00 14.04
N GLN A 3 -46.65 100.45 14.50
CA GLN A 3 -45.33 99.97 14.05
C GLN A 3 -44.99 98.58 14.62
N THR A 4 -46.00 97.75 14.89
CA THR A 4 -45.79 96.39 15.38
C THR A 4 -45.12 95.57 14.29
N GLN A 5 -43.90 95.13 14.57
CA GLN A 5 -43.16 94.22 13.71
C GLN A 5 -43.92 92.90 13.62
N VAL A 6 -44.30 92.51 12.41
CA VAL A 6 -44.80 91.15 12.13
C VAL A 6 -43.66 90.35 11.52
N SER A 7 -43.47 89.14 12.03
CA SER A 7 -42.50 88.17 11.52
C SER A 7 -43.24 86.90 11.17
N ASP A 8 -42.85 86.31 10.05
CA ASP A 8 -43.36 85.04 9.58
C ASP A 8 -42.18 84.11 9.31
N VAL A 9 -42.33 82.83 9.62
CA VAL A 9 -41.32 81.80 9.37
C VAL A 9 -41.84 80.97 8.21
N SER A 10 -41.06 80.85 7.13
CA SER A 10 -41.50 80.08 5.96
C SER A 10 -41.90 78.65 6.34
N GLY A 11 -43.05 78.19 5.86
CA GLY A 11 -43.49 76.79 5.95
C GLY A 11 -43.85 76.17 4.59
N THR A 12 -44.39 74.96 4.62
CA THR A 12 -44.82 74.20 3.43
C THR A 12 -46.17 74.65 2.86
N ALA A 13 -46.93 75.46 3.60
CA ALA A 13 -48.19 76.08 3.21
C ALA A 13 -48.29 77.53 3.72
N ILE A 14 -49.34 78.26 3.32
CA ILE A 14 -49.54 79.68 3.65
C ILE A 14 -49.89 79.94 5.12
N ASP A 15 -50.16 78.90 5.90
CA ASP A 15 -50.67 78.94 7.27
C ASP A 15 -49.88 78.07 8.26
N ASN A 16 -48.74 77.52 7.84
CA ASN A 16 -47.85 76.75 8.72
C ASN A 16 -46.41 77.25 8.66
N ASN A 17 -45.64 76.81 9.65
CA ASN A 17 -44.19 77.03 9.72
C ASN A 17 -43.46 75.67 9.64
N ASP A 18 -44.10 74.68 8.99
CA ASP A 18 -43.53 73.33 8.89
C ASP A 18 -42.29 73.38 8.01
N PRO A 19 -41.17 72.80 8.43
CA PRO A 19 -39.95 72.82 7.64
C PRO A 19 -40.14 72.03 6.34
N THR A 20 -39.51 72.50 5.27
CA THR A 20 -39.35 71.69 4.05
C THR A 20 -38.39 70.54 4.36
N ILE A 21 -38.91 69.32 4.40
CA ILE A 21 -38.11 68.10 4.55
C ILE A 21 -37.72 67.61 3.16
N VAL A 22 -36.41 67.50 2.90
CA VAL A 22 -35.87 66.83 1.72
C VAL A 22 -35.23 65.54 2.22
N GLU A 23 -35.82 64.41 1.87
CA GLU A 23 -35.30 63.10 2.21
C GLU A 23 -34.17 62.75 1.23
N LEU A 24 -32.98 62.43 1.76
CA LEU A 24 -31.84 61.97 0.98
C LEU A 24 -31.87 60.44 0.94
N CYS A 25 -31.61 59.84 -0.23
CA CYS A 25 -31.55 58.38 -0.33
C CYS A 25 -30.32 57.84 0.39
N GLN A 26 -30.54 57.08 1.46
CA GLN A 26 -29.53 56.27 2.13
C GLN A 26 -29.48 54.89 1.45
N ASP A 27 -28.28 54.45 1.09
CA ASP A 27 -27.99 53.15 0.49
C ASP A 27 -26.81 52.54 1.27
N ALA A 28 -27.14 51.70 2.25
CA ALA A 28 -26.16 50.98 3.06
C ALA A 28 -25.77 49.68 2.34
N GLN A 29 -24.49 49.52 2.03
CA GLN A 29 -23.96 48.31 1.41
C GLN A 29 -22.58 48.01 2.01
N ILE A 30 -22.39 46.75 2.40
CA ILE A 30 -21.11 46.23 2.87
C ILE A 30 -20.67 45.14 1.90
N ALA A 31 -19.36 45.00 1.71
CA ALA A 31 -18.79 43.90 0.93
C ALA A 31 -17.59 43.30 1.67
N ILE A 32 -17.44 41.99 1.62
CA ILE A 32 -16.30 41.25 2.16
C ILE A 32 -15.62 40.42 1.08
N VAL A 33 -14.33 40.67 0.87
CA VAL A 33 -13.48 39.83 0.02
C VAL A 33 -12.59 38.96 0.88
N LYS A 34 -12.52 37.67 0.55
CA LYS A 34 -11.71 36.70 1.28
C LYS A 34 -10.69 36.05 0.35
N THR A 35 -9.44 36.03 0.81
CA THR A 35 -8.35 35.33 0.14
C THR A 35 -7.69 34.36 1.11
N GLY A 36 -7.29 33.19 0.61
CA GLY A 36 -6.52 32.19 1.35
C GLY A 36 -5.18 32.00 0.66
N VAL A 37 -4.09 32.00 1.43
CA VAL A 37 -2.76 31.70 0.93
C VAL A 37 -2.20 30.54 1.73
N PHE A 38 -1.99 29.41 1.05
CA PHE A 38 -1.22 28.29 1.59
C PHE A 38 0.27 28.61 1.48
N ASP A 39 0.98 28.51 2.61
CA ASP A 39 2.43 28.74 2.69
C ASP A 39 3.16 27.39 2.78
N GLY A 40 3.19 26.65 1.67
CA GLY A 40 3.80 25.32 1.60
C GLY A 40 5.27 25.28 1.19
N GLU A 41 5.95 26.43 1.11
CA GLU A 41 7.33 26.57 0.60
C GLU A 41 7.67 25.85 -0.74
N GLY A 42 6.66 25.41 -1.51
CA GLY A 42 6.82 24.69 -2.78
C GLY A 42 6.65 23.17 -2.69
N ASP A 43 6.39 22.63 -1.50
CA ASP A 43 6.09 21.21 -1.25
C ASP A 43 4.58 20.97 -1.11
N CYS A 44 4.17 19.69 -1.11
CA CYS A 44 2.79 19.33 -0.83
C CYS A 44 2.41 19.53 0.63
N ALA A 45 1.13 19.82 0.84
CA ALA A 45 0.58 20.09 2.17
C ALA A 45 0.77 18.90 3.09
N ALA A 46 1.27 19.17 4.29
CA ALA A 46 1.38 18.23 5.39
C ALA A 46 0.44 18.64 6.53
N VAL A 47 0.04 17.66 7.34
CA VAL A 47 -0.78 17.92 8.53
C VAL A 47 -0.05 18.88 9.47
N GLY A 48 -0.74 19.95 9.87
CA GLY A 48 -0.16 21.00 10.70
C GLY A 48 0.35 22.22 9.93
N ASP A 49 0.44 22.16 8.60
CA ASP A 49 0.69 23.34 7.77
C ASP A 49 -0.48 24.33 7.90
N SER A 50 -0.28 25.55 7.38
CA SER A 50 -1.23 26.64 7.61
C SER A 50 -1.67 27.35 6.33
N ILE A 51 -2.95 27.71 6.31
CA ILE A 51 -3.54 28.65 5.34
C ILE A 51 -3.78 29.96 6.08
N ILE A 52 -3.20 31.04 5.57
CA ILE A 52 -3.45 32.38 6.09
C ILE A 52 -4.62 32.97 5.30
N TYR A 53 -5.74 33.22 5.98
CA TYR A 53 -6.89 33.90 5.41
C TYR A 53 -6.83 35.39 5.71
N THR A 54 -7.07 36.21 4.68
CA THR A 54 -7.22 37.65 4.77
C THR A 54 -8.64 38.03 4.38
N PHE A 55 -9.29 38.86 5.20
CA PHE A 55 -10.62 39.40 4.96
C PHE A 55 -10.52 40.90 4.74
N SER A 56 -11.09 41.39 3.64
CA SER A 56 -11.16 42.81 3.31
C SER A 56 -12.62 43.25 3.33
N VAL A 57 -13.04 43.87 4.42
CA VAL A 57 -14.40 44.39 4.62
C VAL A 57 -14.44 45.84 4.18
N SER A 58 -15.38 46.19 3.31
CA SER A 58 -15.46 47.52 2.69
C SER A 58 -16.88 48.04 2.66
N ASN A 59 -17.03 49.36 2.80
CA ASN A 59 -18.31 50.04 2.66
C ASN A 59 -18.52 50.46 1.21
N GLN A 60 -19.49 49.83 0.55
CA GLN A 60 -19.89 50.10 -0.84
C GLN A 60 -21.06 51.08 -0.94
N GLY A 61 -21.64 51.45 0.20
CA GLY A 61 -22.77 52.36 0.31
C GLY A 61 -22.38 53.83 0.36
N ASN A 62 -23.38 54.67 0.70
CA ASN A 62 -23.22 56.11 0.86
C ASN A 62 -23.43 56.61 2.30
N VAL A 63 -23.51 55.69 3.26
CA VAL A 63 -23.68 55.96 4.70
C VAL A 63 -22.61 55.23 5.52
N LEU A 64 -22.33 55.73 6.72
CA LEU A 64 -21.36 55.13 7.63
C LEU A 64 -21.89 53.82 8.24
N LEU A 65 -21.02 52.84 8.46
CA LEU A 65 -21.40 51.55 9.05
C LEU A 65 -20.70 51.34 10.40
N SER A 66 -21.44 50.86 11.39
CA SER A 66 -20.95 50.61 12.75
C SER A 66 -21.21 49.16 13.18
N ASN A 67 -20.68 48.74 14.32
CA ASN A 67 -20.84 47.37 14.85
C ASN A 67 -20.45 46.29 13.83
N ILE A 68 -19.29 46.44 13.21
CA ILE A 68 -18.78 45.45 12.24
C ILE A 68 -18.51 44.13 12.97
N ASP A 69 -19.32 43.12 12.68
CA ASP A 69 -19.20 41.77 13.24
C ASP A 69 -18.83 40.80 12.11
N LEU A 70 -17.69 40.14 12.26
CA LEU A 70 -17.12 39.23 11.26
C LEU A 70 -17.08 37.82 11.85
N SER A 71 -17.72 36.88 11.17
CA SER A 71 -17.83 35.48 11.54
C SER A 71 -17.40 34.56 10.40
N ASP A 72 -16.96 33.36 10.75
CA ASP A 72 -16.46 32.38 9.79
C ASP A 72 -16.64 30.97 10.37
N PRO A 73 -17.51 30.13 9.77
CA PRO A 73 -17.76 28.78 10.26
C PRO A 73 -16.53 27.88 10.37
N LEU A 74 -15.45 28.14 9.61
CA LEU A 74 -14.22 27.37 9.70
C LEU A 74 -13.44 27.66 11.00
N PHE A 75 -13.69 28.81 11.62
CA PHE A 75 -13.06 29.27 12.86
C PHE A 75 -14.01 29.22 14.07
N GLU A 76 -15.10 28.48 13.96
CA GLU A 76 -16.17 28.35 14.95
C GLU A 76 -16.55 26.88 15.18
N SER A 77 -17.27 26.59 16.27
CA SER A 77 -17.73 25.23 16.56
C SER A 77 -18.67 24.70 15.45
N PRO A 78 -18.51 23.45 14.97
CA PRO A 78 -17.76 22.33 15.56
C PRO A 78 -16.24 22.32 15.30
N ASN A 79 -15.73 23.20 14.43
CA ASN A 79 -14.30 23.33 14.15
C ASN A 79 -13.55 23.98 15.34
N PRO A 80 -12.20 23.93 15.35
CA PRO A 80 -11.41 24.67 16.31
C PRO A 80 -11.75 26.17 16.29
N ILE A 81 -12.06 26.73 17.47
CA ILE A 81 -12.33 28.16 17.60
C ILE A 81 -11.01 28.93 17.49
N VAL A 82 -10.86 29.72 16.42
CA VAL A 82 -9.67 30.55 16.17
C VAL A 82 -10.12 32.01 16.04
N PRO A 83 -9.49 32.97 16.75
CA PRO A 83 -9.90 34.36 16.67
C PRO A 83 -9.54 34.97 15.30
N ILE A 84 -10.49 35.66 14.70
CA ILE A 84 -10.25 36.55 13.56
C ILE A 84 -9.73 37.88 14.11
N ASN A 85 -8.50 38.25 13.74
CA ASN A 85 -7.81 39.41 14.29
C ASN A 85 -7.93 40.60 13.35
N TYR A 86 -8.32 41.75 13.89
CA TYR A 86 -8.25 43.02 13.17
C TYR A 86 -6.78 43.44 12.95
N ILE A 87 -6.46 43.86 11.72
CA ILE A 87 -5.09 44.21 11.30
C ILE A 87 -4.96 45.71 11.02
N SER A 88 -5.84 46.29 10.20
CA SER A 88 -5.77 47.69 9.78
C SER A 88 -7.05 48.16 9.07
N GLY A 89 -7.16 49.45 8.78
CA GLY A 89 -8.21 50.02 7.91
C GLY A 89 -8.99 51.19 8.50
N ASP A 90 -9.26 51.16 9.81
CA ASP A 90 -9.86 52.23 10.61
C ASP A 90 -8.83 53.35 10.79
N THR A 91 -8.89 54.36 9.90
CA THR A 91 -7.85 55.38 9.77
C THR A 91 -7.96 56.45 10.86
N ASN A 92 -9.17 56.66 11.38
CA ASN A 92 -9.48 57.67 12.38
C ASN A 92 -9.68 57.07 13.80
N ASN A 93 -9.66 55.73 13.92
CA ASN A 93 -9.82 54.96 15.15
C ASN A 93 -11.14 55.21 15.89
N ASP A 94 -12.21 55.47 15.16
CA ASP A 94 -13.54 55.70 15.73
C ASP A 94 -14.43 54.44 15.78
N GLY A 95 -13.97 53.32 15.20
CA GLY A 95 -14.71 52.08 15.15
C GLY A 95 -15.92 52.13 14.20
N VAL A 96 -15.92 53.04 13.24
CA VAL A 96 -16.93 53.20 12.20
C VAL A 96 -16.27 53.00 10.83
N LEU A 97 -16.85 52.12 10.01
CA LEU A 97 -16.37 51.88 8.65
C LEU A 97 -16.85 53.02 7.74
N ASP A 98 -15.96 53.98 7.51
CA ASP A 98 -16.21 55.14 6.66
C ASP A 98 -16.39 54.75 5.19
N ILE A 99 -16.98 55.66 4.41
CA ILE A 99 -17.11 55.47 2.95
C ILE A 99 -15.71 55.34 2.35
N ALA A 100 -15.52 54.30 1.52
CA ALA A 100 -14.24 53.94 0.91
C ALA A 100 -13.14 53.45 1.86
N GLU A 101 -13.43 53.27 3.16
CA GLU A 101 -12.54 52.50 4.01
C GLU A 101 -12.62 51.00 3.69
N VAL A 102 -11.48 50.33 3.92
CA VAL A 102 -11.35 48.88 3.83
C VAL A 102 -10.66 48.40 5.08
N TRP A 103 -11.38 47.65 5.90
CA TRP A 103 -10.87 47.03 7.10
C TRP A 103 -10.35 45.64 6.80
N ILE A 104 -9.13 45.38 7.24
CA ILE A 104 -8.39 44.14 7.01
C ILE A 104 -8.36 43.34 8.29
N TYR A 105 -8.75 42.08 8.18
CA TYR A 105 -8.66 41.09 9.24
C TYR A 105 -7.86 39.88 8.75
N SER A 106 -7.30 39.12 9.68
CA SER A 106 -6.66 37.84 9.36
C SER A 106 -6.93 36.76 10.40
N SER A 107 -6.92 35.52 9.91
CA SER A 107 -6.97 34.31 10.72
C SER A 107 -6.09 33.24 10.07
N THR A 108 -5.63 32.28 10.86
CA THR A 108 -4.78 31.18 10.39
C THR A 108 -5.51 29.88 10.62
N TYR A 109 -5.71 29.12 9.54
CA TYR A 109 -6.27 27.78 9.57
C TYR A 109 -5.15 26.74 9.54
N THR A 110 -5.22 25.74 10.41
CA THR A 110 -4.29 24.60 10.40
C THR A 110 -4.88 23.47 9.58
N ILE A 111 -4.15 23.02 8.56
CA ILE A 111 -4.54 21.94 7.65
C ILE A 111 -4.59 20.61 8.40
N THR A 112 -5.66 19.86 8.16
CA THR A 112 -5.92 18.52 8.70
C THR A 112 -5.70 17.43 7.65
N GLN A 113 -5.67 16.17 8.09
CA GLN A 113 -5.59 15.05 7.13
C GLN A 113 -6.84 14.96 6.25
N GLU A 114 -8.01 15.32 6.77
CA GLU A 114 -9.25 15.31 5.99
C GLU A 114 -9.22 16.32 4.84
N ASP A 115 -8.58 17.48 5.04
CA ASP A 115 -8.38 18.48 3.99
C ASP A 115 -7.44 17.95 2.89
N ILE A 116 -6.35 17.27 3.27
CA ILE A 116 -5.40 16.68 2.31
C ILE A 116 -6.07 15.54 1.54
N ASP A 117 -6.85 14.70 2.23
CA ASP A 117 -7.62 13.62 1.60
C ASP A 117 -8.72 14.16 0.66
N ALA A 118 -9.27 15.35 0.94
CA ALA A 118 -10.22 16.04 0.06
C ALA A 118 -9.54 16.80 -1.10
N GLY A 119 -8.26 17.16 -0.95
CA GLY A 119 -7.48 17.89 -1.96
C GLY A 119 -7.78 19.39 -2.05
N GLU A 120 -8.64 19.93 -1.18
CA GLU A 120 -8.96 21.35 -1.14
C GLU A 120 -9.49 21.78 0.24
N VAL A 121 -9.33 23.08 0.55
CA VAL A 121 -10.02 23.73 1.68
C VAL A 121 -10.97 24.79 1.12
N VAL A 122 -12.27 24.56 1.29
CA VAL A 122 -13.34 25.49 0.89
C VAL A 122 -13.76 26.34 2.09
N ASN A 123 -13.74 27.66 1.95
CA ASN A 123 -14.00 28.56 3.07
C ASN A 123 -14.83 29.79 2.68
N GLN A 124 -15.80 30.17 3.53
CA GLN A 124 -16.70 31.30 3.31
C GLN A 124 -17.05 31.97 4.64
N ALA A 125 -16.90 33.29 4.72
CA ALA A 125 -17.17 34.10 5.90
C ALA A 125 -18.41 34.99 5.72
N PHE A 126 -18.89 35.54 6.83
CA PHE A 126 -20.05 36.42 6.88
C PHE A 126 -19.72 37.68 7.67
N VAL A 127 -20.16 38.84 7.17
CA VAL A 127 -20.05 40.11 7.88
C VAL A 127 -21.42 40.74 8.07
N GLU A 128 -21.68 41.27 9.25
CA GLU A 128 -22.84 42.11 9.55
C GLU A 128 -22.37 43.46 10.10
N ALA A 129 -23.11 44.51 9.79
CA ALA A 129 -22.89 45.86 10.29
C ALA A 129 -24.23 46.58 10.46
N THR A 130 -24.23 47.75 11.07
CA THR A 130 -25.42 48.58 11.30
C THR A 130 -25.26 49.95 10.66
N ASP A 131 -26.25 50.40 9.90
CA ASP A 131 -26.32 51.74 9.33
C ASP A 131 -26.68 52.83 10.39
N PRO A 132 -26.69 54.13 10.03
CA PRO A 132 -26.99 55.20 11.00
C PRO A 132 -28.42 55.19 11.55
N ASP A 133 -29.36 54.54 10.87
CA ASP A 133 -30.75 54.39 11.29
C ASP A 133 -30.97 53.11 12.13
N GLY A 134 -29.92 52.31 12.35
CA GLY A 134 -29.98 51.09 13.15
C GLY A 134 -30.36 49.84 12.35
N VAL A 135 -30.38 49.91 11.02
CA VAL A 135 -30.74 48.79 10.13
C VAL A 135 -29.50 47.93 9.89
N PRO A 136 -29.60 46.59 10.03
CA PRO A 136 -28.49 45.71 9.72
C PRO A 136 -28.26 45.64 8.21
N VAL A 137 -26.98 45.61 7.83
CA VAL A 137 -26.51 45.29 6.48
C VAL A 137 -25.51 44.15 6.59
N SER A 138 -25.53 43.23 5.63
CA SER A 138 -24.71 42.03 5.69
C SER A 138 -24.20 41.64 4.32
N ASP A 139 -23.10 40.90 4.31
CA ASP A 139 -22.55 40.31 3.10
C ASP A 139 -21.90 38.95 3.38
N VAL A 140 -21.84 38.12 2.35
CA VAL A 140 -21.17 36.81 2.37
C VAL A 140 -19.90 36.92 1.54
N SER A 141 -18.78 36.45 2.08
CA SER A 141 -17.50 36.61 1.39
C SER A 141 -17.46 35.86 0.07
N GLY A 142 -16.84 36.50 -0.92
CA GLY A 142 -16.33 35.83 -2.10
C GLY A 142 -14.94 36.25 -2.52
N THR A 143 -14.60 35.95 -3.77
CA THR A 143 -13.28 36.23 -4.37
C THR A 143 -13.14 37.68 -4.87
N SER A 144 -14.24 38.42 -4.91
CA SER A 144 -14.29 39.85 -5.24
C SER A 144 -15.54 40.48 -4.60
N ILE A 145 -15.62 41.82 -4.57
CA ILE A 145 -16.76 42.54 -4.00
C ILE A 145 -18.11 42.30 -4.72
N GLU A 146 -18.09 41.66 -5.89
CA GLU A 146 -19.29 41.45 -6.72
C GLU A 146 -19.81 40.02 -6.68
N ASN A 147 -19.20 39.13 -5.87
CA ASN A 147 -19.60 37.73 -5.82
C ASN A 147 -19.48 37.12 -4.43
N ASP A 148 -20.23 36.04 -4.24
CA ASP A 148 -20.26 35.23 -3.01
C ASP A 148 -19.66 33.84 -3.28
N ILE A 149 -18.69 33.75 -4.19
CA ILE A 149 -18.04 32.47 -4.53
C ILE A 149 -17.05 32.14 -3.41
N ALA A 150 -17.26 31.02 -2.73
CA ALA A 150 -16.38 30.55 -1.66
C ALA A 150 -14.90 30.54 -2.09
N THR A 151 -14.02 30.87 -1.15
CA THR A 151 -12.58 30.80 -1.36
C THR A 151 -12.15 29.34 -1.33
N ILE A 152 -11.61 28.83 -2.43
CA ILE A 152 -11.05 27.48 -2.53
C ILE A 152 -9.53 27.61 -2.53
N VAL A 153 -8.88 26.82 -1.68
CA VAL A 153 -7.43 26.64 -1.67
C VAL A 153 -7.15 25.18 -2.02
N ASP A 154 -6.65 24.94 -3.23
CA ASP A 154 -6.29 23.59 -3.69
C ASP A 154 -5.03 23.09 -2.94
N LEU A 155 -5.07 21.84 -2.50
CA LEU A 155 -3.95 21.12 -1.89
C LEU A 155 -3.50 20.02 -2.85
N CYS A 156 -2.19 19.85 -3.04
CA CYS A 156 -1.73 18.73 -3.86
C CYS A 156 -1.84 17.40 -3.11
N GLN A 157 -2.20 16.38 -3.87
CA GLN A 157 -2.38 15.01 -3.40
C GLN A 157 -1.37 14.12 -4.12
N GLU A 158 -0.62 13.34 -3.34
CA GLU A 158 0.31 12.35 -3.87
C GLU A 158 -0.09 10.99 -3.31
N MET A 159 -0.58 10.12 -4.18
CA MET A 159 -0.81 8.72 -3.82
C MET A 159 0.52 7.96 -3.88
N GLY A 160 0.80 7.16 -2.87
CA GLY A 160 1.97 6.29 -2.82
C GLY A 160 1.67 5.06 -1.99
N ILE A 161 1.95 3.88 -2.54
CA ILE A 161 1.86 2.62 -1.81
C ILE A 161 3.13 1.83 -2.11
N SER A 162 3.67 1.14 -1.11
CA SER A 162 4.79 0.21 -1.30
C SER A 162 4.52 -1.10 -0.59
N LEU A 163 5.08 -2.19 -1.12
CA LEU A 163 4.95 -3.53 -0.58
C LEU A 163 6.32 -4.16 -0.42
N GLU A 164 6.70 -4.55 0.79
CA GLU A 164 7.81 -5.48 1.01
C GLU A 164 7.28 -6.90 1.16
N LYS A 165 8.06 -7.86 0.67
CA LYS A 165 7.75 -9.29 0.78
C LYS A 165 9.00 -10.08 1.12
N VAL A 166 8.91 -10.84 2.20
CA VAL A 166 10.01 -11.70 2.66
C VAL A 166 9.54 -13.14 2.69
N GLY A 167 10.32 -14.03 2.09
CA GLY A 167 10.10 -15.47 2.13
C GLY A 167 11.11 -16.14 3.05
N VAL A 168 10.63 -16.96 3.97
CA VAL A 168 11.47 -17.79 4.84
C VAL A 168 11.17 -19.25 4.57
N PHE A 169 12.20 -20.02 4.22
CA PHE A 169 12.09 -21.47 4.08
C PHE A 169 11.93 -22.14 5.45
N ASP A 170 10.92 -22.99 5.58
CA ASP A 170 10.60 -23.71 6.80
C ASP A 170 11.14 -25.16 6.71
N ASP A 171 12.25 -25.44 7.38
CA ASP A 171 12.77 -26.80 7.56
C ASP A 171 11.92 -27.55 8.61
N ASN A 172 10.79 -28.10 8.17
CA ASN A 172 9.80 -28.71 9.05
C ASN A 172 10.33 -29.98 9.75
N ASN A 173 11.34 -30.65 9.20
CA ASN A 173 11.90 -31.89 9.74
C ASN A 173 13.26 -31.69 10.45
N GLY A 174 13.90 -30.52 10.30
CA GLY A 174 15.14 -30.13 10.96
C GLY A 174 16.41 -30.78 10.40
N ASN A 175 16.40 -31.24 9.15
CA ASN A 175 17.54 -31.93 8.53
C ASN A 175 18.50 -31.00 7.76
N GLY A 176 18.17 -29.72 7.64
CA GLY A 176 18.98 -28.70 6.98
C GLY A 176 19.00 -28.77 5.44
N SER A 177 18.09 -29.52 4.82
CA SER A 177 18.00 -29.73 3.37
C SER A 177 16.57 -29.57 2.89
N ALA A 178 16.36 -28.84 1.79
CA ALA A 178 15.02 -28.67 1.23
C ALA A 178 14.46 -29.95 0.58
N GLN A 179 13.16 -30.19 0.79
CA GLN A 179 12.43 -31.37 0.31
C GLN A 179 11.07 -31.01 -0.26
N VAL A 180 10.53 -31.89 -1.10
CA VAL A 180 9.18 -31.73 -1.65
C VAL A 180 8.15 -31.82 -0.51
N GLY A 181 7.25 -30.85 -0.44
CA GLY A 181 6.21 -30.79 0.57
C GLY A 181 6.53 -29.93 1.80
N GLU A 182 7.78 -29.49 1.96
CA GLU A 182 8.14 -28.45 2.94
C GLU A 182 7.65 -27.08 2.47
N THR A 183 7.66 -26.08 3.36
CA THR A 183 7.03 -24.79 3.07
C THR A 183 7.98 -23.62 3.02
N ILE A 184 7.52 -22.56 2.36
CA ILE A 184 8.05 -21.21 2.50
C ILE A 184 6.91 -20.36 3.06
N THR A 185 7.16 -19.71 4.18
CA THR A 185 6.24 -18.73 4.76
C THR A 185 6.61 -17.35 4.23
N TYR A 186 5.64 -16.68 3.61
CA TYR A 186 5.74 -15.30 3.14
C TYR A 186 5.09 -14.35 4.14
N ALA A 187 5.83 -13.33 4.53
CA ALA A 187 5.35 -12.17 5.27
C ALA A 187 5.35 -10.94 4.35
N PHE A 188 4.39 -10.05 4.56
CA PHE A 188 4.21 -8.84 3.77
C PHE A 188 4.18 -7.63 4.69
N THR A 189 4.83 -6.54 4.28
CA THR A 189 4.68 -5.23 4.92
C THR A 189 4.17 -4.22 3.89
N VAL A 190 3.02 -3.62 4.14
CA VAL A 190 2.45 -2.57 3.31
C VAL A 190 2.78 -1.22 3.91
N TYR A 191 3.20 -0.26 3.09
CA TYR A 191 3.47 1.12 3.47
C TYR A 191 2.57 2.07 2.67
N ASN A 192 2.03 3.10 3.33
CA ASN A 192 1.50 4.27 2.64
C ASN A 192 2.62 5.32 2.54
N THR A 193 3.19 5.47 1.34
CA THR A 193 4.29 6.39 1.07
C THR A 193 3.82 7.75 0.54
N GLY A 194 2.52 7.90 0.29
CA GLY A 194 1.91 9.14 -0.19
C GLY A 194 1.46 10.10 0.92
N SER A 195 0.78 11.17 0.51
CA SER A 195 0.21 12.20 1.39
C SER A 195 -1.28 11.99 1.73
N VAL A 196 -1.96 11.08 1.03
CA VAL A 196 -3.39 10.77 1.24
C VAL A 196 -3.60 9.44 1.95
N THR A 197 -4.66 9.33 2.74
CA THR A 197 -5.07 8.07 3.37
C THR A 197 -5.51 7.05 2.31
N LEU A 198 -5.00 5.82 2.40
CA LEU A 198 -5.38 4.72 1.52
C LEU A 198 -6.38 3.78 2.20
N TYR A 199 -7.30 3.22 1.43
CA TYR A 199 -8.39 2.35 1.87
C TYR A 199 -8.42 1.05 1.07
N ASN A 200 -9.19 0.07 1.59
CA ASN A 200 -9.49 -1.21 0.95
C ASN A 200 -8.27 -1.94 0.37
N ILE A 201 -7.17 -1.93 1.13
CA ILE A 201 -5.89 -2.43 0.64
C ILE A 201 -5.90 -3.96 0.61
N THR A 202 -5.45 -4.54 -0.50
CA THR A 202 -5.41 -5.98 -0.76
C THR A 202 -4.08 -6.36 -1.42
N ILE A 203 -3.68 -7.63 -1.27
CA ILE A 203 -2.50 -8.19 -1.94
C ILE A 203 -2.93 -9.40 -2.76
N GLU A 204 -2.50 -9.43 -4.03
CA GLU A 204 -2.61 -10.59 -4.90
C GLU A 204 -1.23 -11.18 -5.20
N ASP A 205 -1.13 -12.50 -5.26
CA ASP A 205 0.10 -13.23 -5.52
C ASP A 205 -0.16 -14.35 -6.54
N PRO A 206 0.58 -14.43 -7.66
CA PRO A 206 0.38 -15.47 -8.68
C PRO A 206 0.75 -16.90 -8.25
N LEU A 207 1.62 -17.07 -7.24
CA LEU A 207 2.13 -18.37 -6.79
C LEU A 207 1.42 -18.89 -5.54
N VAL A 208 0.86 -18.00 -4.71
CA VAL A 208 0.21 -18.37 -3.44
C VAL A 208 -1.13 -17.68 -3.22
N SER A 209 -2.00 -18.30 -2.42
CA SER A 209 -3.20 -17.63 -1.93
C SER A 209 -2.88 -16.82 -0.66
N VAL A 210 -2.86 -15.50 -0.78
CA VAL A 210 -2.65 -14.60 0.36
C VAL A 210 -3.83 -14.67 1.33
N GLN A 211 -3.54 -14.82 2.62
CA GLN A 211 -4.51 -14.81 3.71
C GLN A 211 -4.50 -13.43 4.38
N GLY A 212 -5.67 -12.94 4.76
CA GLY A 212 -5.83 -11.66 5.46
C GLY A 212 -6.64 -10.63 4.68
N GLY A 213 -6.67 -9.41 5.23
CA GLY A 213 -7.24 -8.23 4.61
C GLY A 213 -8.76 -8.23 4.37
N PRO A 214 -9.28 -7.18 3.71
CA PRO A 214 -8.54 -5.96 3.33
C PRO A 214 -8.11 -5.13 4.54
N ILE A 215 -7.04 -4.34 4.41
CA ILE A 215 -6.75 -3.26 5.39
C ILE A 215 -7.75 -2.15 5.11
N ALA A 216 -8.55 -1.79 6.12
CA ALA A 216 -9.64 -0.83 5.97
C ALA A 216 -9.13 0.58 5.64
N SER A 217 -8.09 1.02 6.33
CA SER A 217 -7.45 2.34 6.14
C SER A 217 -5.99 2.30 6.56
N LEU A 218 -5.12 3.01 5.84
CA LEU A 218 -3.72 3.21 6.18
C LEU A 218 -3.37 4.69 5.95
N ALA A 219 -3.12 5.41 7.04
CA ALA A 219 -2.79 6.84 6.99
C ALA A 219 -1.40 7.08 6.36
N PRO A 220 -1.11 8.29 5.86
CA PRO A 220 0.22 8.64 5.36
C PRO A 220 1.34 8.29 6.33
N GLY A 221 2.41 7.67 5.82
CA GLY A 221 3.58 7.28 6.60
C GLY A 221 3.40 6.07 7.52
N GLU A 222 2.18 5.51 7.61
CA GLU A 222 1.92 4.29 8.39
C GLU A 222 2.30 3.03 7.61
N SER A 223 2.49 1.94 8.35
CA SER A 223 2.76 0.61 7.79
C SER A 223 1.99 -0.49 8.51
N ASP A 224 1.68 -1.57 7.80
CA ASP A 224 1.10 -2.79 8.36
C ASP A 224 1.91 -4.02 7.94
N ASN A 225 2.39 -4.79 8.92
CA ASN A 225 3.14 -6.04 8.71
C ASN A 225 2.47 -7.28 9.33
N THR A 226 1.17 -7.18 9.66
CA THR A 226 0.47 -8.22 10.42
C THR A 226 -0.77 -8.77 9.74
N THR A 227 -1.35 -8.00 8.82
CA THR A 227 -2.63 -8.35 8.19
C THR A 227 -2.47 -9.51 7.21
N PHE A 228 -1.37 -9.56 6.46
CA PHE A 228 -1.20 -10.48 5.34
C PHE A 228 -0.11 -11.53 5.59
N THR A 229 -0.42 -12.78 5.24
CA THR A 229 0.54 -13.89 5.22
C THR A 229 0.23 -14.84 4.07
N ALA A 230 1.21 -15.61 3.61
CA ALA A 230 0.97 -16.68 2.66
C ALA A 230 1.94 -17.85 2.89
N VAL A 231 1.55 -19.05 2.44
CA VAL A 231 2.38 -20.26 2.54
C VAL A 231 2.47 -20.91 1.17
N TYR A 232 3.70 -21.17 0.72
CA TYR A 232 3.99 -21.92 -0.50
C TYR A 232 4.52 -23.30 -0.16
N VAL A 233 4.13 -24.33 -0.92
CA VAL A 233 4.62 -25.70 -0.75
C VAL A 233 5.67 -25.98 -1.83
N VAL A 234 6.88 -26.35 -1.41
CA VAL A 234 8.02 -26.62 -2.29
C VAL A 234 7.75 -27.84 -3.17
N THR A 235 8.01 -27.69 -4.47
CA THR A 235 7.86 -28.73 -5.49
C THR A 235 9.22 -29.27 -5.96
N GLN A 236 9.21 -30.38 -6.71
CA GLN A 236 10.44 -30.93 -7.30
C GLN A 236 11.11 -29.96 -8.29
N GLU A 237 10.34 -29.20 -9.05
CA GLU A 237 10.89 -28.21 -10.00
C GLU A 237 11.68 -27.12 -9.26
N ASN A 238 11.20 -26.70 -8.09
CA ASN A 238 11.93 -25.73 -7.26
C ASN A 238 13.24 -26.32 -6.72
N LEU A 239 13.25 -27.58 -6.29
CA LEU A 239 14.48 -28.26 -5.88
C LEU A 239 15.47 -28.39 -7.03
N ASP A 240 14.99 -28.72 -8.23
CA ASP A 240 15.84 -28.82 -9.43
C ASP A 240 16.45 -27.45 -9.80
N ALA A 241 15.71 -26.36 -9.57
CA ALA A 241 16.18 -24.98 -9.76
C ALA A 241 17.06 -24.46 -8.59
N GLY A 242 16.91 -25.03 -7.39
CA GLY A 242 17.60 -24.63 -6.16
C GLY A 242 17.07 -23.35 -5.51
N LEU A 243 15.98 -22.77 -6.01
CA LEU A 243 15.40 -21.53 -5.52
C LEU A 243 13.91 -21.40 -5.87
N VAL A 244 13.22 -20.48 -5.20
CA VAL A 244 11.87 -20.02 -5.53
C VAL A 244 11.89 -18.52 -5.69
N ILE A 245 11.43 -18.02 -6.85
CA ILE A 245 11.25 -16.58 -7.13
C ILE A 245 9.76 -16.28 -7.03
N ASN A 246 9.36 -15.26 -6.28
CA ASN A 246 7.97 -14.89 -6.13
C ASN A 246 7.79 -13.36 -6.08
N GLN A 247 6.76 -12.83 -6.72
CA GLN A 247 6.44 -11.40 -6.75
C GLN A 247 4.92 -11.22 -6.55
N ALA A 248 4.53 -10.34 -5.64
CA ALA A 248 3.13 -10.02 -5.38
C ALA A 248 2.80 -8.60 -5.86
N THR A 249 1.52 -8.26 -5.87
CA THR A 249 1.02 -6.92 -6.19
C THR A 249 0.11 -6.45 -5.05
N VAL A 250 0.39 -5.27 -4.51
CA VAL A 250 -0.54 -4.58 -3.59
C VAL A 250 -1.44 -3.64 -4.38
N ARG A 251 -2.70 -3.50 -3.96
CA ARG A 251 -3.65 -2.52 -4.48
C ARG A 251 -4.34 -1.80 -3.32
N GLY A 252 -4.43 -0.47 -3.39
CA GLY A 252 -5.23 0.38 -2.51
C GLY A 252 -6.02 1.44 -3.30
N GLU A 253 -6.85 2.22 -2.60
CA GLU A 253 -7.60 3.32 -3.19
C GLU A 253 -7.70 4.53 -2.24
N ASP A 254 -7.85 5.74 -2.77
CA ASP A 254 -8.15 6.94 -1.97
C ASP A 254 -9.66 7.04 -1.63
N ILE A 255 -10.06 8.15 -1.01
CA ILE A 255 -11.46 8.38 -0.61
C ILE A 255 -12.41 8.56 -1.81
N ASP A 256 -11.89 9.01 -2.95
CA ASP A 256 -12.63 9.18 -4.21
C ASP A 256 -12.70 7.88 -5.03
N GLY A 257 -11.99 6.84 -4.60
CA GLY A 257 -11.92 5.53 -5.25
C GLY A 257 -10.91 5.46 -6.41
N ASN A 258 -10.00 6.43 -6.52
CA ASN A 258 -8.85 6.31 -7.42
C ASN A 258 -7.95 5.20 -6.91
N VAL A 259 -7.40 4.40 -7.82
CA VAL A 259 -6.68 3.18 -7.47
C VAL A 259 -5.18 3.37 -7.66
N ILE A 260 -4.41 2.80 -6.75
CA ILE A 260 -2.95 2.69 -6.86
C ILE A 260 -2.53 1.24 -6.63
N ASN A 261 -1.44 0.84 -7.28
CA ASN A 261 -0.83 -0.46 -7.12
C ASN A 261 0.69 -0.35 -7.09
N ASP A 262 1.31 -1.37 -6.51
CA ASP A 262 2.76 -1.53 -6.52
C ASP A 262 3.13 -3.02 -6.56
N LEU A 263 4.30 -3.32 -7.12
CA LEU A 263 4.87 -4.67 -7.01
C LEU A 263 5.59 -4.81 -5.67
N SER A 264 5.72 -6.05 -5.21
CA SER A 264 6.49 -6.31 -4.00
C SER A 264 8.00 -6.21 -4.25
N ASP A 265 8.69 -5.61 -3.30
CA ASP A 265 10.15 -5.62 -3.17
C ASP A 265 10.66 -6.70 -2.21
N ASP A 266 11.88 -7.18 -2.42
CA ASP A 266 12.63 -8.00 -1.45
C ASP A 266 13.59 -7.11 -0.67
N PRO A 267 13.32 -6.80 0.61
CA PRO A 267 14.19 -5.92 1.39
C PRO A 267 15.59 -6.51 1.66
N ASN A 268 15.82 -7.78 1.31
CA ASN A 268 17.14 -8.43 1.39
C ASN A 268 17.91 -8.38 0.06
N ASP A 269 17.28 -7.95 -1.04
CA ASP A 269 17.99 -7.61 -2.26
C ASP A 269 18.43 -6.14 -2.21
N SER A 270 19.66 -5.88 -2.65
CA SER A 270 20.25 -4.54 -2.63
C SER A 270 20.29 -3.90 -4.01
N THR A 271 19.83 -4.60 -5.05
CA THR A 271 19.76 -4.04 -6.40
C THR A 271 18.78 -2.88 -6.50
N ASN A 272 17.73 -2.90 -5.69
CA ASN A 272 16.68 -1.90 -5.60
C ASN A 272 16.16 -1.47 -6.98
N ILE A 273 15.77 -2.44 -7.82
CA ILE A 273 15.36 -2.15 -9.20
C ILE A 273 13.94 -1.58 -9.21
N ASP A 274 13.83 -0.27 -9.41
CA ASP A 274 12.56 0.40 -9.74
C ASP A 274 12.34 0.35 -11.26
N SER A 275 11.58 -0.64 -11.73
CA SER A 275 11.34 -0.84 -13.18
C SER A 275 10.28 0.09 -13.74
N ASN A 276 9.38 0.56 -12.88
CA ASN A 276 8.20 1.31 -13.27
C ASN A 276 8.37 2.84 -13.05
N ALA A 277 9.47 3.24 -12.40
CA ALA A 277 9.86 4.60 -12.05
C ALA A 277 8.86 5.32 -11.11
N ASN A 278 8.17 4.58 -10.24
CA ASN A 278 7.26 5.13 -9.23
C ASN A 278 7.98 5.55 -7.95
N GLY A 279 9.29 5.36 -7.86
CA GLY A 279 10.11 5.72 -6.70
C GLY A 279 10.30 4.59 -5.68
N ASN A 280 9.64 3.44 -5.88
CA ASN A 280 9.80 2.25 -5.05
C ASN A 280 10.55 1.15 -5.82
N PRO A 281 11.44 0.40 -5.16
CA PRO A 281 12.01 -0.81 -5.75
C PRO A 281 10.98 -1.93 -5.95
N ASP A 282 11.20 -2.78 -6.97
CA ASP A 282 10.32 -3.88 -7.36
C ASP A 282 11.08 -5.24 -7.41
N ASP A 283 12.09 -5.46 -6.56
CA ASP A 283 12.90 -6.67 -6.67
C ASP A 283 12.09 -7.94 -6.30
N PRO A 284 12.04 -8.98 -7.16
CA PRO A 284 11.33 -10.21 -6.81
C PRO A 284 11.94 -10.92 -5.61
N THR A 285 11.12 -11.43 -4.70
CA THR A 285 11.59 -12.21 -3.54
C THR A 285 12.22 -13.53 -4.00
N ILE A 286 13.50 -13.73 -3.68
CA ILE A 286 14.23 -14.96 -4.01
C ILE A 286 14.55 -15.74 -2.75
N VAL A 287 13.90 -16.90 -2.59
CA VAL A 287 14.22 -17.85 -1.52
C VAL A 287 15.14 -18.93 -2.07
N ILE A 288 16.40 -18.89 -1.65
CA ILE A 288 17.38 -19.95 -1.95
C ILE A 288 17.07 -21.16 -1.08
N LEU A 289 16.87 -22.32 -1.70
CA LEU A 289 16.58 -23.54 -0.97
C LEU A 289 17.88 -24.16 -0.44
N PRO A 290 18.01 -24.39 0.88
CA PRO A 290 19.23 -24.92 1.48
C PRO A 290 19.51 -26.34 0.96
N GLN A 291 20.79 -26.60 0.67
CA GLN A 291 21.36 -27.89 0.25
C GLN A 291 20.30 -28.84 -0.31
N VAL A 292 20.01 -28.73 -1.61
CA VAL A 292 19.45 -29.87 -2.32
C VAL A 292 20.52 -30.93 -2.17
N ALA A 293 20.32 -31.92 -1.30
CA ALA A 293 21.25 -33.02 -1.14
C ALA A 293 21.33 -33.75 -2.49
N GLY A 294 22.18 -33.25 -3.39
CA GLY A 294 22.52 -33.93 -4.62
C GLY A 294 23.03 -35.29 -4.20
N ALA A 295 22.33 -36.34 -4.66
CA ALA A 295 22.58 -37.75 -4.39
C ALA A 295 23.99 -37.98 -3.80
N ILE A 296 24.09 -38.17 -2.48
CA ILE A 296 25.33 -38.64 -1.84
C ILE A 296 25.61 -40.12 -2.18
N PHE A 297 25.01 -40.62 -3.26
CA PHE A 297 25.07 -42.01 -3.65
C PHE A 297 25.48 -42.19 -5.12
N GLU A 298 26.30 -43.20 -5.36
CA GLU A 298 26.84 -43.55 -6.68
C GLU A 298 26.37 -44.95 -7.07
N ILE A 299 25.79 -45.08 -8.27
CA ILE A 299 25.28 -46.36 -8.79
C ILE A 299 26.34 -47.01 -9.68
N PHE A 300 26.90 -48.13 -9.24
CA PHE A 300 27.83 -48.93 -10.05
C PHE A 300 27.06 -49.91 -10.94
N ASN A 301 27.12 -49.71 -12.24
CA ASN A 301 26.29 -50.42 -13.21
C ASN A 301 26.89 -51.71 -13.78
N GLY A 302 27.97 -52.24 -13.18
CA GLY A 302 28.62 -53.49 -13.62
C GLY A 302 28.80 -54.45 -12.45
N ILE A 303 28.40 -55.71 -12.66
CA ILE A 303 28.54 -56.78 -11.66
C ILE A 303 29.19 -58.04 -12.25
N THR A 304 30.05 -58.67 -11.45
CA THR A 304 30.73 -59.94 -11.74
C THR A 304 30.54 -60.91 -10.57
N PRO A 305 29.39 -61.59 -10.45
CA PRO A 305 29.08 -62.48 -9.32
C PRO A 305 29.87 -63.79 -9.38
N ASN A 306 31.17 -63.74 -9.11
CA ASN A 306 32.10 -64.87 -9.14
C ASN A 306 32.70 -65.20 -7.75
N ASN A 307 32.30 -64.46 -6.71
CA ASN A 307 32.76 -64.54 -5.33
C ASN A 307 34.25 -64.21 -5.14
N ASP A 308 34.82 -63.35 -5.98
CA ASP A 308 36.19 -62.84 -5.81
C ASP A 308 36.29 -61.62 -4.88
N GLY A 309 35.14 -61.12 -4.39
CA GLY A 309 35.02 -59.97 -3.52
C GLY A 309 34.95 -58.63 -4.27
N LEU A 310 35.01 -58.62 -5.60
CA LEU A 310 34.98 -57.44 -6.44
C LEU A 310 33.72 -57.45 -7.32
N ASN A 311 32.87 -56.43 -7.17
CA ASN A 311 31.65 -56.24 -7.95
C ASN A 311 30.69 -57.46 -7.94
N ASP A 312 30.72 -58.27 -6.89
CA ASP A 312 29.86 -59.47 -6.75
C ASP A 312 28.36 -59.17 -6.66
N PHE A 313 28.00 -57.91 -6.42
CA PHE A 313 26.63 -57.45 -6.26
C PHE A 313 26.45 -56.05 -6.85
N PHE A 314 25.19 -55.68 -7.11
CA PHE A 314 24.84 -54.35 -7.61
C PHE A 314 25.04 -53.31 -6.51
N ARG A 315 26.18 -52.61 -6.57
CA ARG A 315 26.60 -51.68 -5.52
C ARG A 315 26.02 -50.29 -5.77
N ILE A 316 25.41 -49.73 -4.75
CA ILE A 316 24.95 -48.33 -4.72
C ILE A 316 25.58 -47.68 -3.49
N ASP A 317 26.74 -47.06 -3.65
CA ASP A 317 27.41 -46.41 -2.52
C ASP A 317 26.53 -45.32 -1.96
N GLY A 318 26.40 -45.19 -0.64
CA GLY A 318 25.57 -44.16 -0.02
C GLY A 318 24.07 -44.46 0.05
N ILE A 319 23.60 -45.60 -0.50
CA ILE A 319 22.18 -46.01 -0.43
C ILE A 319 21.66 -46.18 1.01
N GLU A 320 22.55 -46.41 1.96
CA GLU A 320 22.22 -46.61 3.38
C GLU A 320 21.64 -45.35 4.04
N ASN A 321 21.87 -44.18 3.45
CA ASN A 321 21.25 -42.91 3.87
C ASN A 321 19.78 -42.80 3.43
N TYR A 322 19.29 -43.76 2.63
CA TYR A 322 17.96 -43.77 2.04
C TYR A 322 17.26 -45.11 2.33
N PRO A 323 16.96 -45.43 3.60
CA PRO A 323 16.43 -46.74 3.99
C PRO A 323 15.06 -47.08 3.37
N ASN A 324 14.29 -46.05 2.99
CA ASN A 324 12.99 -46.18 2.33
C ASN A 324 13.11 -46.17 0.80
N ASN A 325 13.88 -47.11 0.26
CA ASN A 325 14.08 -47.27 -1.18
C ASN A 325 13.49 -48.58 -1.71
N ASN A 326 13.31 -48.68 -3.02
CA ASN A 326 12.90 -49.89 -3.72
C ASN A 326 13.72 -50.05 -5.00
N VAL A 327 14.40 -51.19 -5.15
CA VAL A 327 15.17 -51.55 -6.36
C VAL A 327 14.45 -52.65 -7.13
N GLN A 328 14.17 -52.40 -8.39
CA GLN A 328 13.61 -53.35 -9.35
C GLN A 328 14.61 -53.59 -10.49
N ILE A 329 14.84 -54.84 -10.88
CA ILE A 329 15.70 -55.19 -12.01
C ILE A 329 14.91 -56.04 -12.99
N PHE A 330 15.03 -55.70 -14.27
CA PHE A 330 14.34 -56.31 -15.39
C PHE A 330 15.35 -56.89 -16.38
N ASN A 331 15.00 -58.00 -17.02
CA ASN A 331 15.79 -58.52 -18.14
C ASN A 331 15.50 -57.74 -19.44
N ARG A 332 16.22 -58.08 -20.52
CA ARG A 332 16.07 -57.42 -21.84
C ARG A 332 14.66 -57.46 -22.45
N TRP A 333 13.76 -58.29 -21.93
CA TRP A 333 12.38 -58.39 -22.39
C TRP A 333 11.39 -57.62 -21.48
N GLY A 334 11.90 -56.87 -20.50
CA GLY A 334 11.08 -56.14 -19.53
C GLY A 334 10.47 -57.01 -18.43
N VAL A 335 10.96 -58.24 -18.25
CA VAL A 335 10.47 -59.13 -17.19
C VAL A 335 11.22 -58.83 -15.89
N LEU A 336 10.48 -58.59 -14.81
CA LEU A 336 11.01 -58.38 -13.47
C LEU A 336 11.73 -59.65 -12.97
N VAL A 337 13.02 -59.54 -12.70
CA VAL A 337 13.86 -60.65 -12.22
C VAL A 337 14.30 -60.49 -10.77
N PHE A 338 14.25 -59.27 -10.23
CA PHE A 338 14.57 -58.95 -8.83
C PHE A 338 13.77 -57.72 -8.38
N GLU A 339 13.28 -57.73 -7.15
CA GLU A 339 12.60 -56.60 -6.51
C GLU A 339 12.90 -56.63 -5.01
N ARG A 340 13.31 -55.50 -4.45
CA ARG A 340 13.63 -55.40 -3.04
C ARG A 340 13.31 -54.03 -2.48
N ASP A 341 12.51 -54.00 -1.42
CA ASP A 341 12.36 -52.84 -0.55
C ASP A 341 13.54 -52.75 0.42
N SER A 342 13.91 -51.53 0.81
CA SER A 342 15.05 -51.23 1.67
C SER A 342 16.33 -51.90 1.20
N TYR A 343 16.67 -51.68 -0.08
CA TYR A 343 17.92 -52.16 -0.66
C TYR A 343 19.12 -51.56 0.09
N ASN A 344 20.10 -52.40 0.39
CA ASN A 344 21.38 -52.05 0.99
C ASN A 344 22.49 -52.87 0.33
N ASN A 345 23.75 -52.44 0.52
CA ASN A 345 24.92 -53.13 -0.03
C ASN A 345 25.31 -54.40 0.74
N ASP A 346 24.61 -54.70 1.84
CA ASP A 346 24.89 -55.83 2.71
C ASP A 346 23.98 -57.04 2.38
N GLY A 347 22.91 -57.22 3.15
CA GLY A 347 22.05 -58.40 3.13
C GLY A 347 20.97 -58.39 2.04
N ASN A 348 20.60 -57.21 1.54
CA ASN A 348 19.52 -57.03 0.57
C ASN A 348 20.02 -56.79 -0.87
N ALA A 349 21.33 -56.87 -1.09
CA ALA A 349 21.93 -56.58 -2.39
C ALA A 349 21.58 -57.62 -3.46
N PHE A 350 21.44 -57.19 -4.71
CA PHE A 350 21.26 -58.05 -5.86
C PHE A 350 22.59 -58.70 -6.25
N ARG A 351 22.65 -60.03 -6.17
CA ARG A 351 23.86 -60.85 -6.41
C ARG A 351 23.80 -61.65 -7.71
N GLY A 352 23.06 -61.14 -8.70
CA GLY A 352 22.92 -61.83 -10.00
C GLY A 352 22.09 -63.12 -9.95
N VAL A 353 21.22 -63.26 -8.96
CA VAL A 353 20.30 -64.39 -8.79
C VAL A 353 18.87 -63.88 -8.91
N SER A 354 18.02 -64.60 -9.64
CA SER A 354 16.62 -64.20 -9.78
C SER A 354 15.82 -64.51 -8.52
N GLU A 355 15.00 -63.55 -8.09
CA GLU A 355 14.00 -63.79 -7.04
C GLU A 355 12.64 -64.21 -7.58
N GLY A 356 12.52 -64.30 -8.91
CA GLY A 356 11.51 -65.03 -9.66
C GLY A 356 10.06 -64.71 -9.28
N ARG A 357 9.37 -63.95 -10.13
CA ARG A 357 7.90 -64.06 -10.27
C ARG A 357 7.46 -64.75 -11.59
N THR A 358 8.37 -64.99 -12.58
CA THR A 358 8.15 -65.78 -13.84
C THR A 358 9.49 -66.25 -14.50
N THR A 359 9.41 -67.01 -15.64
CA THR A 359 10.41 -67.47 -16.68
C THR A 359 11.81 -67.95 -16.29
N VAL A 360 12.42 -67.41 -15.23
CA VAL A 360 13.63 -67.92 -14.58
C VAL A 360 13.19 -68.48 -13.23
N LYS A 361 13.62 -69.68 -12.84
CA LYS A 361 13.18 -70.21 -11.54
C LYS A 361 13.79 -69.33 -10.44
N LYS A 362 13.02 -69.12 -9.38
CA LYS A 362 13.53 -68.46 -8.17
C LYS A 362 14.80 -69.19 -7.70
N ASN A 363 15.84 -68.43 -7.39
CA ASN A 363 17.18 -68.87 -7.02
C ASN A 363 18.06 -69.39 -8.17
N ASP A 364 17.59 -69.35 -9.43
CA ASP A 364 18.47 -69.60 -10.56
C ASP A 364 19.38 -68.38 -10.79
N GLU A 365 20.63 -68.68 -11.11
CA GLU A 365 21.60 -67.71 -11.56
C GLU A 365 21.16 -67.08 -12.89
N LEU A 366 21.16 -65.75 -12.93
CA LEU A 366 20.81 -65.02 -14.14
C LEU A 366 21.96 -65.10 -15.16
N PRO A 367 21.65 -65.30 -16.46
CA PRO A 367 22.67 -65.39 -17.50
C PRO A 367 23.38 -64.05 -17.72
N THR A 368 24.63 -64.11 -18.18
CA THR A 368 25.40 -62.95 -18.65
C THR A 368 24.61 -62.14 -19.66
N GLY A 369 24.57 -60.81 -19.46
CA GLY A 369 23.85 -59.91 -20.35
C GLY A 369 23.56 -58.54 -19.72
N THR A 370 22.82 -57.73 -20.47
CA THR A 370 22.35 -56.42 -20.03
C THR A 370 20.95 -56.53 -19.42
N TYR A 371 20.81 -55.92 -18.26
CA TYR A 371 19.58 -55.78 -17.49
C TYR A 371 19.26 -54.29 -17.36
N PHE A 372 18.04 -53.98 -16.91
CA PHE A 372 17.58 -52.63 -16.66
C PHE A 372 17.18 -52.50 -15.20
N TYR A 373 17.65 -51.46 -14.51
CA TYR A 373 17.27 -51.20 -13.12
C TYR A 373 16.37 -49.96 -13.01
N ILE A 374 15.49 -49.99 -12.02
CA ILE A 374 14.76 -48.83 -11.52
C ILE A 374 14.97 -48.80 -10.01
N LEU A 375 15.55 -47.70 -9.52
CA LEU A 375 15.66 -47.36 -8.11
C LEU A 375 14.62 -46.29 -7.82
N ARG A 376 13.74 -46.52 -6.87
CA ARG A 376 12.75 -45.55 -6.38
C ARG A 376 13.00 -45.22 -4.93
N PHE A 377 12.72 -43.99 -4.56
CA PHE A 377 12.71 -43.55 -3.18
C PHE A 377 11.28 -43.25 -2.77
N THR A 378 10.89 -43.76 -1.61
CA THR A 378 9.50 -43.75 -1.12
C THR A 378 9.36 -43.14 0.27
N GLY A 379 10.47 -42.78 0.91
CA GLY A 379 10.47 -42.03 2.16
C GLY A 379 10.65 -40.54 1.94
N ASN A 380 10.87 -39.84 3.05
CA ASN A 380 11.01 -38.39 3.08
C ASN A 380 12.46 -37.95 2.85
N GLU A 381 13.40 -38.86 2.59
CA GLU A 381 14.78 -38.50 2.30
C GLU A 381 14.90 -37.88 0.89
N ASN A 382 15.81 -36.91 0.67
CA ASN A 382 16.01 -36.29 -0.64
C ASN A 382 17.20 -36.93 -1.39
N PRO A 383 16.96 -37.89 -2.29
CA PRO A 383 17.98 -38.47 -3.15
C PRO A 383 18.39 -37.56 -4.32
N GLY A 384 17.74 -36.42 -4.52
CA GLY A 384 17.83 -35.57 -5.72
C GLY A 384 16.74 -35.86 -6.75
N LYS A 385 16.36 -37.13 -6.97
CA LYS A 385 15.23 -37.53 -7.83
C LYS A 385 14.40 -38.65 -7.21
N SER A 386 13.08 -38.61 -7.38
CA SER A 386 12.17 -39.67 -6.90
C SER A 386 12.47 -41.06 -7.48
N SER A 387 13.13 -41.12 -8.65
CA SER A 387 13.63 -42.36 -9.21
C SER A 387 14.87 -42.18 -10.10
N TYR A 388 15.69 -43.22 -10.15
CA TYR A 388 16.85 -43.36 -11.02
C TYR A 388 16.70 -44.64 -11.82
N SER A 389 17.09 -44.62 -13.08
CA SER A 389 17.03 -45.81 -13.92
C SER A 389 18.20 -45.85 -14.90
N GLY A 390 18.56 -47.05 -15.33
CA GLY A 390 19.69 -47.25 -16.22
C GLY A 390 19.91 -48.72 -16.54
N TYR A 391 21.01 -48.98 -17.24
CA TYR A 391 21.43 -50.34 -17.56
C TYR A 391 22.29 -50.91 -16.44
N LEU A 392 22.20 -52.22 -16.26
CA LEU A 392 23.05 -53.02 -15.38
C LEU A 392 23.70 -54.13 -16.22
N TYR A 393 25.02 -54.20 -16.20
CA TYR A 393 25.78 -55.21 -16.93
C TYR A 393 26.15 -56.34 -15.98
N LEU A 394 25.64 -57.54 -16.24
CA LEU A 394 25.97 -58.75 -15.50
C LEU A 394 26.92 -59.59 -16.35
N ASN A 395 28.12 -59.85 -15.82
CA ASN A 395 29.10 -60.75 -16.40
C ASN A 395 29.49 -61.83 -15.38
N ARG A 396 29.99 -62.99 -15.82
CA ARG A 396 30.38 -64.11 -14.94
C ARG A 396 31.65 -64.78 -15.45
#